data_AF-A0A954R207-F1
#
_entry.id   AF-A0A954R207-F1
#
_cell.length_a   1.000
_cell.length_b   1.000
_cell.length_c   1.000
_cell.angle_alpha   90.00
_cell.angle_beta   90.00
_cell.angle_gamma   90.00
#
_symmetry.space_group_name_H-M   'P 1'
#
loop_
_entity.id
_entity.type
_entity.pdbx_description
1 polymer ?
#
loop_
_entity_poly.entity_id
_entity_poly.type
_entity_poly.pdbx_seq_one_letter_code
_entity_poly.pdbx_strand_id
1 'polypeptide(L)'
;RDLHARLEAVPRNKIVGYYSDMYKLEFALPKFAMFKRCLARVLAEHFVGAMGWSEHRAVELGAQVLRGNVESVFYRNRSERD
;
A
#
# COMPACT_ATOMS: atom_id res chain seq x y z
N ARG A 1 13.41 -5.70 -2.07
CA ARG A 1 13.59 -6.02 -3.50
C ARG A 1 12.24 -6.29 -4.17
N ASP A 2 11.40 -7.18 -3.63
CA ASP A 2 10.08 -7.48 -4.22
C ASP A 2 9.09 -6.28 -4.21
N LEU A 3 8.93 -5.58 -3.08
CA LEU A 3 7.98 -4.44 -3.01
C LEU A 3 8.28 -3.32 -4.03
N HIS A 4 9.56 -2.97 -4.20
CA HIS A 4 9.99 -1.96 -5.17
C HIS A 4 9.63 -2.37 -6.60
N ALA A 5 10.01 -3.59 -7.01
CA ALA A 5 9.71 -4.09 -8.34
C ALA A 5 8.20 -4.13 -8.63
N ARG A 6 7.37 -4.49 -7.65
CA ARG A 6 5.91 -4.48 -7.82
C ARG A 6 5.36 -3.07 -8.02
N LEU A 7 5.81 -2.09 -7.23
CA LEU A 7 5.32 -0.71 -7.35
C LEU A 7 5.74 -0.05 -8.68
N GLU A 8 6.82 -0.51 -9.29
CA GLU A 8 7.30 -0.01 -10.58
C GLU A 8 6.61 -0.68 -11.77
N ALA A 9 6.45 -2.01 -11.73
CA ALA A 9 5.98 -2.78 -12.87
C ALA A 9 4.46 -3.02 -12.90
N VAL A 10 3.82 -3.12 -11.72
CA VAL A 10 2.39 -3.45 -11.64
C VAL A 10 1.58 -2.15 -11.64
N PRO A 11 0.49 -2.06 -12.44
CA PRO A 11 -0.41 -0.91 -12.39
C PRO A 11 -0.85 -0.61 -10.96
N ARG A 12 -0.76 0.67 -10.57
CA ARG A 12 -0.99 1.09 -9.16
C ARG A 12 -2.34 0.67 -8.59
N ASN A 13 -3.35 0.41 -9.42
CA ASN A 13 -4.69 -0.04 -9.03
C ASN A 13 -4.82 -1.56 -8.85
N LYS A 14 -3.76 -2.33 -9.06
CA LYS A 14 -3.75 -3.80 -8.95
C LYS A 14 -2.88 -4.33 -7.80
N ILE A 15 -2.37 -3.45 -6.94
CA ILE A 15 -1.49 -3.81 -5.82
C ILE A 15 -2.23 -3.67 -4.50
N VAL A 16 -2.48 -4.77 -3.80
CA VAL A 16 -2.86 -4.73 -2.38
C VAL A 16 -1.59 -4.86 -1.55
N GLY A 17 -1.27 -3.82 -0.77
CA GLY A 17 0.05 -3.69 -0.14
C GLY A 17 0.36 -4.79 0.87
N TYR A 18 -0.53 -5.01 1.84
CA TYR A 18 -0.27 -5.95 2.92
C TYR A 18 -1.55 -6.45 3.56
N TYR A 19 -1.50 -7.71 4.00
CA TYR A 19 -2.48 -8.33 4.89
C TYR A 19 -1.70 -8.97 6.04
N SER A 20 -2.25 -8.93 7.26
CA SER A 20 -1.50 -9.36 8.44
C SER A 20 -1.38 -10.87 8.58
N ASP A 21 -2.32 -11.62 8.01
CA ASP A 21 -2.50 -13.06 8.27
C ASP A 21 -2.37 -13.36 9.77
N MET A 22 -3.11 -12.60 10.56
CA MET A 22 -3.05 -12.66 12.00
C MET A 22 -4.14 -13.60 12.51
N TYR A 23 -3.72 -14.58 13.32
CA TYR A 23 -4.68 -15.39 14.06
C TYR A 23 -5.25 -14.64 15.28
N LYS A 24 -4.47 -13.70 15.85
CA LYS A 24 -4.85 -12.87 17.00
C LYS A 24 -4.59 -11.40 16.71
N LEU A 25 -5.46 -10.53 17.23
CA LEU A 25 -5.53 -9.12 16.87
C LEU A 25 -4.27 -8.34 17.28
N GLU A 26 -3.61 -8.75 18.36
CA GLU A 26 -2.40 -8.14 18.91
C GLU A 26 -1.25 -8.16 17.90
N PHE A 27 -1.26 -9.13 16.97
CA PHE A 27 -0.25 -9.22 15.91
C PHE A 27 -0.50 -8.24 14.76
N ALA A 28 -1.66 -7.58 14.68
CA ALA A 28 -1.95 -6.60 13.63
C ALA A 28 -0.89 -5.50 13.62
N LEU A 29 -0.77 -4.83 14.76
CA LEU A 29 -0.01 -3.60 14.90
C LEU A 29 1.48 -3.78 14.54
N PRO A 30 2.22 -4.74 15.13
CA PRO A 30 3.63 -4.90 14.80
C PRO A 30 3.85 -5.30 13.34
N LYS A 31 2.97 -6.14 12.76
CA LYS A 31 3.08 -6.57 11.35
C LYS A 31 2.81 -5.41 10.38
N PHE A 32 1.75 -4.64 10.59
CA PHE A 32 1.47 -3.46 9.77
C PHE A 32 2.53 -2.36 9.95
N ALA A 33 3.06 -2.17 11.16
CA ALA A 33 4.14 -1.22 11.40
C ALA A 33 5.42 -1.59 10.63
N MET A 34 5.80 -2.88 10.64
CA MET A 34 6.93 -3.38 9.86
C MET A 34 6.74 -3.09 8.36
N PHE A 35 5.58 -3.48 7.80
CA PHE A 35 5.33 -3.26 6.37
C PHE A 35 5.32 -1.76 6.01
N LYS A 36 4.71 -0.90 6.83
CA LYS A 36 4.71 0.55 6.61
C LYS A 36 6.13 1.12 6.55
N ARG A 37 7.07 0.62 7.37
CA ARG A 37 8.48 1.04 7.29
C ARG A 37 9.14 0.61 5.98
N CYS A 38 8.88 -0.62 5.52
CA CYS A 38 9.38 -1.08 4.23
C CYS A 38 8.81 -0.26 3.06
N LEU A 39 7.51 0.02 3.08
CA LEU A 39 6.84 0.85 2.08
C LEU A 39 7.37 2.29 2.09
N ALA A 40 7.47 2.91 3.27
CA ALA A 40 8.00 4.27 3.41
C ALA A 40 9.41 4.40 2.83
N ARG A 41 10.28 3.42 3.08
CA ARG A 41 11.63 3.39 2.51
C ARG A 41 11.62 3.37 0.98
N VAL A 42 10.81 2.51 0.37
CA VAL A 42 10.70 2.44 -1.09
C VAL A 42 10.12 3.73 -1.67
N LEU A 43 9.08 4.29 -1.05
CA LEU A 43 8.49 5.56 -1.46
C LEU A 43 9.50 6.71 -1.37
N ALA A 44 10.28 6.79 -0.29
CA ALA A 44 11.29 7.83 -0.11
C ALA A 44 12.49 7.68 -1.07
N GLU A 45 13.11 6.50 -1.13
CA GLU A 45 14.32 6.28 -1.92
C GLU A 45 14.05 6.36 -3.43
N HIS A 46 12.98 5.69 -3.89
CA HIS A 46 12.74 5.55 -5.33
C HIS A 46 11.79 6.63 -5.87
N PHE A 47 10.61 6.81 -5.25
CA PHE A 47 9.60 7.73 -5.80
C PHE A 47 9.96 9.18 -5.55
N VAL A 48 10.30 9.53 -4.31
CA VAL A 48 10.72 10.90 -3.97
C VAL A 48 12.15 11.15 -4.46
N GLY A 49 13.11 10.29 -4.09
CA GLY A 49 14.53 10.46 -4.40
C GLY A 49 14.86 10.33 -5.89
N ALA A 50 14.67 9.13 -6.46
CA ALA A 50 15.10 8.85 -7.83
C ALA A 50 14.15 9.42 -8.91
N MET A 51 12.84 9.43 -8.67
CA MET A 51 11.84 9.90 -9.63
C MET A 51 11.37 11.35 -9.39
N GLY A 52 11.86 12.02 -8.35
CA GLY A 52 11.57 13.43 -8.08
C GLY A 52 10.10 13.72 -7.73
N TRP A 53 9.35 12.73 -7.22
CA TRP A 53 7.98 12.98 -6.78
C TRP A 53 7.96 13.86 -5.53
N SER A 54 6.89 14.63 -5.37
CA SER A 54 6.59 15.25 -4.08
C SER A 54 6.26 14.17 -3.04
N GLU A 55 6.60 14.44 -1.79
CA GLU A 55 6.24 13.57 -0.67
C GLU A 55 4.73 13.30 -0.63
N HIS A 56 3.92 14.32 -0.87
CA HIS A 56 2.47 14.20 -0.91
C HIS A 56 2.00 13.15 -1.92
N ARG A 57 2.50 13.20 -3.15
CA ARG A 57 2.18 12.23 -4.20
C ARG A 57 2.63 10.81 -3.84
N ALA A 58 3.78 10.67 -3.18
CA ALA A 58 4.27 9.38 -2.72
C ALA A 58 3.38 8.80 -1.60
N VAL A 59 2.93 9.66 -0.66
CA VAL A 59 1.99 9.27 0.41
C VAL A 59 0.63 8.88 -0.17
N GLU A 60 0.13 9.57 -1.20
CA GLU A 60 -1.11 9.18 -1.91
C GLU A 60 -0.99 7.78 -2.52
N LEU A 61 0.14 7.45 -3.16
CA LEU A 61 0.40 6.09 -3.64
C LEU A 61 0.40 5.08 -2.49
N GLY A 62 1.05 5.41 -1.36
CA GLY A 62 1.04 4.57 -0.17
C GLY A 62 -0.37 4.33 0.38
N ALA A 63 -1.20 5.37 0.45
CA ALA A 63 -2.59 5.28 0.88
C ALA A 63 -3.44 4.45 -0.10
N GLN A 64 -3.23 4.61 -1.40
CA GLN A 64 -3.89 3.79 -2.42
C GLN A 64 -3.53 2.31 -2.26
N VAL A 65 -2.25 1.99 -2.07
CA VAL A 65 -1.75 0.61 -1.93
C VAL A 65 -2.23 -0.04 -0.63
N LEU A 66 -2.29 0.70 0.48
CA LEU A 66 -2.73 0.19 1.78
C LEU A 66 -4.25 0.11 1.93
N ARG A 67 -5.02 0.98 1.26
CA ARG A 67 -6.45 1.12 1.50
C ARG A 67 -7.29 1.29 0.25
N GLY A 68 -6.97 2.24 -0.64
CA GLY A 68 -7.83 2.56 -1.79
C GLY A 68 -8.04 1.38 -2.76
N ASN A 69 -7.02 0.55 -2.94
CA ASN A 69 -7.12 -0.66 -3.76
C ASN A 69 -7.96 -1.74 -3.08
N VAL A 70 -7.90 -1.86 -1.75
CA VAL A 70 -8.76 -2.79 -1.01
C VAL A 70 -10.23 -2.40 -1.19
N GLU A 71 -10.53 -1.11 -1.08
CA GLU A 71 -11.89 -0.58 -1.26
C GLU A 71 -12.42 -0.81 -2.67
N SER A 72 -11.63 -0.47 -3.68
CA SER A 72 -12.05 -0.61 -5.08
C SER A 72 -12.11 -2.05 -5.58
N VAL A 73 -11.30 -2.97 -5.03
CA VAL A 73 -11.29 -4.39 -5.46
C VAL A 73 -12.36 -5.19 -4.74
N PHE A 74 -12.55 -5.00 -3.43
CA PHE A 74 -13.41 -5.87 -2.62
C PHE A 74 -14.75 -5.24 -2.21
N TYR A 75 -14.88 -3.91 -2.24
CA TYR A 75 -16.05 -3.21 -1.68
C TYR A 75 -16.80 -2.32 -2.68
N ARG A 76 -16.44 -2.35 -3.97
CA ARG A 76 -17.05 -1.53 -5.03
C ARG A 76 -18.57 -1.69 -5.19
N ASN A 77 -19.14 -2.83 -4.79
CA ASN A 77 -20.57 -3.13 -4.97
C ASN A 77 -21.36 -3.18 -3.65
N ARG A 78 -20.96 -2.40 -2.63
CA ARG A 78 -21.71 -2.30 -1.37
C ARG A 78 -22.77 -1.20 -1.35
N SER A 79 -22.70 -0.18 -2.21
CA SER A 79 -23.69 0.91 -2.23
C SER A 79 -25.02 0.56 -2.95
N GLU A 80 -25.13 -0.60 -3.58
CA GLU A 80 -26.35 -1.05 -4.29
C GLU A 80 -27.19 -2.06 -3.49
N ARG A 81 -26.79 -2.40 -2.27
CA ARG A 81 -27.42 -3.47 -1.47
C ARG A 81 -27.95 -3.05 -0.10
N ASP A 82 -28.00 -1.74 0.17
CA ASP A 82 -28.63 -1.15 1.36
C ASP A 82 -29.84 -0.32 0.94
#